data_AF-A0A7V5PZB3-F1
#
_entry.id   AF-A0A7V5PZB3-F1
#
_cell.length_a   1.000
_cell.length_b   1.000
_cell.length_c   1.000
_cell.angle_alpha   90.00
_cell.angle_beta   90.00
_cell.angle_gamma   90.00
#
_symmetry.space_group_name_H-M   'P 1'
#
loop_
_entity.id
_entity.type
_entity.pdbx_description
1 polymer ?
#
loop_
_entity_poly.entity_id
_entity_poly.type
_entity_poly.pdbx_seq_one_letter_code
_entity_poly.pdbx_strand_id
1 'polypeptide(L)'
;FATPLGEVPLDEEAKEILRSLPQIQVSDVAHQSEHSLEVHLPFLQMVLDHFTLVPLVAGQATPSEVADVLEALWGGDETLVVVSSDLSHYHDYWTARAIDAETTQMIEQRNWQGVTGERACGYVGIRGLLKLAQQHDYHVTTIDVRNSGDTAGDKRQVVGYGTYVLHR
;
A
#
# COMPACT_ATOMS: atom_id res chain seq x y z
N PHE A 1 3.53 17.98 -1.60
CA PHE A 1 3.48 17.56 -0.18
C PHE A 1 4.74 18.06 0.51
N ALA A 2 4.65 18.51 1.76
CA ALA A 2 5.81 18.98 2.51
C ALA A 2 6.22 17.94 3.56
N THR A 3 7.52 17.68 3.68
CA THR A 3 8.10 16.83 4.73
C THR A 3 9.24 17.58 5.43
N PRO A 4 9.79 17.06 6.55
CA PRO A 4 10.99 17.63 7.15
C PRO A 4 12.22 17.65 6.23
N LEU A 5 12.24 16.86 5.14
CA LEU A 5 13.35 16.77 4.19
C LEU A 5 13.16 17.67 2.96
N GLY A 6 11.99 18.32 2.81
CA GLY A 6 11.67 19.21 1.70
C GLY A 6 10.32 18.91 1.07
N GLU A 7 10.05 19.56 -0.06
CA GLU A 7 8.79 19.38 -0.81
C GLU A 7 8.90 18.28 -1.86
N VAL A 8 7.82 17.52 -2.02
CA VAL A 8 7.62 16.54 -3.10
C VAL A 8 6.55 17.10 -4.05
N PRO A 9 6.89 17.34 -5.34
CA PRO A 9 5.94 17.85 -6.32
C PRO A 9 4.88 16.79 -6.63
N LEU A 10 3.68 17.27 -6.94
CA LEU A 10 2.60 16.40 -7.40
C LEU A 10 2.67 16.23 -8.91
N ASP A 11 2.32 15.04 -9.39
CA ASP A 11 2.22 14.77 -10.82
C ASP A 11 0.87 15.28 -11.37
N GLU A 12 0.90 16.40 -12.08
CA GLU A 12 -0.32 17.02 -12.61
C GLU A 12 -0.86 16.28 -13.84
N GLU A 13 -0.01 15.64 -14.64
CA GLU A 13 -0.45 14.86 -15.81
C GLU A 13 -1.18 13.60 -15.37
N ALA A 14 -0.63 12.87 -14.40
CA ALA A 14 -1.28 11.72 -13.79
C ALA A 14 -2.62 12.09 -13.16
N LYS A 15 -2.74 13.25 -12.52
CA LYS A 15 -4.03 13.73 -11.99
C LYS A 15 -5.06 13.93 -13.10
N GLU A 16 -4.69 14.49 -14.25
CA GLU A 16 -5.62 14.64 -15.37
C GLU A 16 -6.09 13.30 -15.92
N ILE A 17 -5.18 12.32 -16.03
CA ILE A 17 -5.53 10.94 -16.40
C ILE A 17 -6.58 10.39 -15.44
N LEU A 18 -6.34 10.51 -14.14
CA LEU A 18 -7.24 10.00 -13.10
C LEU A 18 -8.60 10.70 -13.08
N ARG A 19 -8.69 11.99 -13.39
CA ARG A 19 -9.97 12.72 -13.46
C ARG A 19 -10.93 12.16 -14.50
N SER A 20 -10.43 11.42 -15.49
CA SER A 20 -11.27 10.75 -16.48
C SER A 20 -11.94 9.46 -15.97
N LEU A 21 -11.49 8.92 -14.84
CA LEU A 21 -12.00 7.68 -14.27
C LEU A 21 -13.21 7.94 -13.37
N PRO A 22 -14.35 7.24 -13.57
CA PRO A 22 -15.60 7.51 -12.85
C PRO A 22 -15.54 7.25 -11.35
N GLN A 23 -14.60 6.41 -10.90
CA GLN A 23 -14.38 6.08 -9.48
C GLN A 23 -13.54 7.12 -8.73
N ILE A 24 -12.90 8.07 -9.43
CA ILE A 24 -12.01 9.06 -8.81
C ILE A 24 -12.80 10.29 -8.35
N GLN A 25 -12.51 10.72 -7.13
CA GLN A 25 -13.03 11.97 -6.55
C GLN A 25 -11.86 12.78 -6.02
N VAL A 26 -11.87 14.09 -6.28
CA VAL A 26 -10.89 15.04 -5.72
C VAL A 26 -11.44 15.59 -4.42
N SER A 27 -10.74 15.36 -3.31
CA SER A 27 -11.16 15.83 -1.99
C SER A 27 -9.96 16.19 -1.13
N ASP A 28 -9.73 17.50 -0.93
CA ASP A 28 -8.68 17.99 -0.04
C ASP A 28 -8.92 17.56 1.42
N VAL A 29 -10.19 17.46 1.83
CA VAL A 29 -10.57 17.05 3.20
C VAL A 29 -10.19 15.60 3.48
N ALA A 30 -10.31 14.71 2.48
CA ALA A 30 -9.92 13.31 2.64
C ALA A 30 -8.42 13.15 2.88
N HIS A 31 -7.59 14.06 2.36
CA HIS A 31 -6.14 14.05 2.56
C HIS A 31 -5.70 14.73 3.85
N GLN A 32 -6.48 15.66 4.41
CA GLN A 32 -6.10 16.42 5.62
C GLN A 32 -6.00 15.57 6.89
N SER A 33 -6.70 14.44 6.97
CA SER A 33 -6.69 13.55 8.14
C SER A 33 -5.90 12.26 7.90
N GLU A 34 -5.29 12.10 6.73
CA GLU A 34 -4.67 10.85 6.31
C GLU A 34 -3.15 10.91 6.48
N HIS A 35 -2.64 10.16 7.47
CA HIS A 35 -1.21 10.18 7.83
C HIS A 35 -0.40 9.07 7.18
N SER A 36 -1.02 8.06 6.55
CA SER A 36 -0.30 6.91 5.97
C SER A 36 0.75 7.36 4.95
N LEU A 37 0.42 8.36 4.13
CA LEU A 37 1.31 8.88 3.12
C LEU A 37 2.51 9.66 3.71
N GLU A 38 2.29 10.40 4.80
CA GLU A 38 3.34 11.21 5.45
C GLU A 38 4.46 10.35 6.03
N VAL A 39 4.17 9.10 6.41
CA VAL A 39 5.16 8.16 6.94
C VAL A 39 6.11 7.64 5.86
N HIS A 40 5.65 7.53 4.61
CA HIS A 40 6.46 6.99 3.50
C HIS A 40 7.37 8.03 2.86
N LEU A 41 6.91 9.28 2.74
CA LEU A 41 7.64 10.29 1.96
C LEU A 41 9.08 10.55 2.42
N PRO A 42 9.39 10.64 3.73
CA PRO A 42 10.78 10.83 4.15
C PRO A 42 11.69 9.67 3.73
N PHE A 43 11.21 8.42 3.82
CA PHE A 43 11.96 7.26 3.36
C PHE A 43 12.18 7.30 1.85
N LEU A 44 11.13 7.60 1.08
CA LEU A 44 11.22 7.72 -0.38
C LEU A 44 12.20 8.83 -0.82
N GLN A 45 12.19 9.99 -0.17
CA GLN A 45 13.14 11.08 -0.43
C GLN A 45 14.59 10.75 -0.07
N MET A 46 14.83 9.74 0.78
CA MET A 46 16.19 9.28 1.10
C MET A 46 16.72 8.26 0.11
N VAL A 47 15.85 7.48 -0.54
CA VAL A 47 16.24 6.35 -1.40
C VAL A 47 16.05 6.64 -2.89
N LEU A 48 15.19 7.59 -3.25
CA LEU A 48 14.95 8.04 -4.62
C LEU A 48 15.53 9.46 -4.81
N ASP A 49 16.05 9.74 -6.00
CA ASP A 49 16.61 11.06 -6.33
C ASP A 49 15.51 12.10 -6.57
N HIS A 50 14.88 12.06 -7.75
CA HIS A 50 13.86 13.00 -8.18
C HIS A 50 12.61 12.23 -8.61
N PHE A 51 11.48 12.55 -7.99
CA PHE A 51 10.18 11.93 -8.30
C PHE A 51 9.03 12.92 -8.12
N THR A 52 7.96 12.69 -8.87
CA THR A 52 6.63 13.29 -8.67
C THR A 52 5.74 12.30 -7.92
N LEU A 53 4.72 12.82 -7.24
CA LEU A 53 3.83 12.02 -6.39
C LEU A 53 2.39 12.08 -6.89
N VAL A 54 1.72 10.92 -6.88
CA VAL A 54 0.27 10.79 -7.05
C VAL A 54 -0.32 10.20 -5.77
N PRO A 55 -0.84 11.02 -4.84
CA PRO A 55 -1.43 10.55 -3.60
C PRO A 55 -2.83 9.99 -3.87
N LEU A 56 -3.07 8.74 -3.49
CA LEU A 56 -4.39 8.10 -3.61
C LEU A 56 -4.84 7.58 -2.25
N VAL A 57 -6.07 7.92 -1.86
CA VAL A 57 -6.72 7.38 -0.67
C VAL A 57 -7.78 6.38 -1.12
N ALA A 58 -7.59 5.12 -0.75
CA ALA A 58 -8.50 4.05 -1.10
C ALA A 58 -9.56 3.86 0.01
N GLY A 59 -10.76 4.38 -0.23
CA GLY A 59 -11.93 4.17 0.64
C GLY A 59 -12.66 2.86 0.32
N GLN A 60 -13.97 2.94 0.07
CA GLN A 60 -14.80 1.79 -0.29
C GLN A 60 -14.71 1.42 -1.79
N ALA A 61 -13.49 1.30 -2.32
CA ALA A 61 -13.27 0.91 -3.71
C ALA A 61 -13.29 -0.61 -3.88
N THR A 62 -13.80 -1.08 -5.01
CA THR A 62 -13.68 -2.48 -5.42
C THR A 62 -12.26 -2.78 -5.90
N PRO A 63 -11.80 -4.05 -5.84
CA PRO A 63 -10.50 -4.42 -6.37
C PRO A 63 -10.32 -4.09 -7.86
N SER A 64 -11.41 -4.13 -8.66
CA SER A 64 -11.37 -3.73 -10.07
C SER A 64 -11.09 -2.24 -10.23
N GLU A 65 -11.81 -1.39 -9.48
CA GLU A 65 -11.64 0.07 -9.57
C GLU A 65 -10.23 0.51 -9.20
N VAL A 66 -9.63 -0.14 -8.19
CA VAL A 66 -8.22 0.09 -7.82
C VAL A 66 -7.29 -0.41 -8.92
N ALA A 67 -7.51 -1.61 -9.46
CA ALA A 67 -6.69 -2.13 -10.55
C ALA A 67 -6.74 -1.23 -11.81
N ASP A 68 -7.92 -0.74 -12.19
CA ASP A 68 -8.10 0.17 -13.32
C ASP A 68 -7.33 1.50 -13.11
N VAL A 69 -7.33 2.02 -11.88
CA VAL A 69 -6.56 3.22 -11.51
C VAL A 69 -5.05 2.97 -11.61
N LEU A 70 -4.58 1.82 -11.10
CA LEU A 70 -3.16 1.45 -11.17
C LEU A 70 -2.71 1.21 -12.62
N GLU A 71 -3.54 0.58 -13.44
CA GLU A 71 -3.29 0.37 -14.87
C GLU A 71 -3.19 1.72 -15.61
N ALA A 72 -4.13 2.64 -15.36
CA ALA A 72 -4.14 3.95 -16.00
C ALA A 72 -2.90 4.80 -15.66
N LEU A 73 -2.32 4.60 -14.47
CA LEU A 73 -1.11 5.28 -14.01
C LEU A 73 0.19 4.58 -14.42
N TRP A 74 0.13 3.34 -14.89
CA TRP A 74 1.34 2.57 -15.19
C TRP A 74 2.00 3.08 -16.48
N GLY A 75 3.07 3.87 -16.32
CA GLY A 75 3.84 4.43 -17.43
C GLY A 75 5.01 3.55 -17.92
N GLY A 76 5.43 2.57 -17.11
CA GLY A 76 6.66 1.80 -17.36
C GLY A 76 7.52 1.66 -16.10
N ASP A 77 8.80 1.33 -16.31
CA ASP A 77 9.77 1.06 -15.22
C ASP A 77 10.10 2.30 -14.39
N GLU A 78 9.76 3.51 -14.85
CA GLU A 78 9.86 4.76 -14.11
C GLU A 78 8.75 4.96 -13.06
N THR A 79 7.70 4.15 -13.13
CA THR A 79 6.55 4.23 -12.22
C THR A 79 6.74 3.27 -11.03
N LEU A 80 6.73 3.82 -9.81
CA LEU A 80 6.72 3.03 -8.57
C LEU A 80 5.35 3.10 -7.91
N VAL A 81 4.70 1.95 -7.73
CA VAL A 81 3.46 1.83 -6.96
C VAL A 81 3.79 1.40 -5.52
N VAL A 82 3.39 2.22 -4.55
CA VAL A 82 3.52 1.92 -3.12
C VAL A 82 2.12 1.77 -2.52
N VAL A 83 1.82 0.58 -1.98
CA VAL A 83 0.60 0.33 -1.21
C VAL A 83 0.96 0.31 0.27
N SER A 84 0.42 1.26 1.03
CA SER A 84 0.65 1.37 2.48
C SER A 84 -0.31 0.47 3.25
N SER A 85 0.22 -0.36 4.15
CA SER A 85 -0.58 -1.15 5.09
C SER A 85 0.25 -1.69 6.25
N ASP A 86 -0.33 -1.67 7.45
CA ASP A 86 0.01 -2.59 8.52
C ASP A 86 -0.78 -3.91 8.33
N LEU A 87 -0.34 -4.99 8.99
CA LEU A 87 -1.02 -6.29 8.99
C LEU A 87 -1.97 -6.42 10.20
N SER A 88 -1.85 -7.47 11.01
CA SER A 88 -2.73 -7.71 12.16
C SER A 88 -2.55 -6.66 13.27
N HIS A 89 -3.61 -6.38 14.02
CA HIS A 89 -3.63 -5.35 15.05
C HIS A 89 -4.03 -5.89 16.44
N TYR A 90 -3.25 -5.52 17.46
CA TYR A 90 -3.57 -5.66 18.89
C TYR A 90 -3.80 -7.10 19.39
N HIS A 91 -3.27 -8.08 18.68
CA HIS A 91 -3.18 -9.48 19.13
C HIS A 91 -1.94 -9.70 19.98
N ASP A 92 -1.93 -10.78 20.76
CA ASP A 92 -0.69 -11.25 21.38
C ASP A 92 0.32 -11.69 20.30
N TYR A 93 1.60 -11.66 20.65
CA TYR A 93 2.69 -11.91 19.71
C TYR A 93 2.55 -13.18 18.89
N TRP A 94 2.08 -14.29 19.47
CA TRP A 94 1.99 -15.57 18.76
C TRP A 94 0.79 -15.60 17.82
N THR A 95 -0.35 -15.08 18.27
CA THR A 95 -1.54 -14.93 17.43
C THR A 95 -1.28 -14.00 16.24
N ALA A 96 -0.64 -12.84 16.47
CA ALA A 96 -0.26 -11.92 15.40
C ALA A 96 0.63 -12.59 14.35
N ARG A 97 1.69 -13.29 14.79
CA ARG A 97 2.58 -14.02 13.88
C ARG A 97 1.86 -15.07 13.03
N ALA A 98 0.88 -15.77 13.59
CA ALA A 98 0.10 -16.76 12.84
C ALA A 98 -0.77 -16.09 11.77
N ILE A 99 -1.51 -15.04 12.14
CA ILE A 99 -2.37 -14.27 11.23
C ILE A 99 -1.52 -13.62 10.12
N ASP A 100 -0.39 -13.02 10.47
CA ASP A 100 0.49 -12.34 9.52
C ASP A 100 1.13 -13.33 8.55
N ALA A 101 1.51 -14.53 9.00
CA ALA A 101 2.03 -15.59 8.14
C ALA A 101 0.98 -16.10 7.14
N GLU A 102 -0.26 -16.31 7.59
CA GLU A 102 -1.37 -16.66 6.68
C GLU A 102 -1.65 -15.54 5.67
N THR A 103 -1.65 -14.29 6.13
CA THR A 103 -1.89 -13.12 5.27
C THR A 103 -0.77 -12.97 4.23
N THR A 104 0.49 -13.19 4.65
CA THR A 104 1.66 -13.25 3.76
C THR A 104 1.47 -14.30 2.67
N GLN A 105 1.07 -15.52 3.05
CA GLN A 105 0.83 -16.60 2.10
C GLN A 105 -0.27 -16.23 1.09
N MET A 106 -1.34 -15.56 1.52
CA MET A 106 -2.38 -15.06 0.63
C MET A 106 -1.84 -14.02 -0.36
N ILE A 107 -0.98 -13.11 0.10
CA ILE A 107 -0.34 -12.07 -0.72
C ILE A 107 0.58 -12.71 -1.78
N GLU A 108 1.46 -13.64 -1.38
CA GLU A 108 2.37 -14.36 -2.27
C GLU A 108 1.62 -15.19 -3.34
N GLN A 109 0.49 -15.78 -2.97
CA GLN A 109 -0.37 -16.53 -3.89
C GLN A 109 -1.31 -15.64 -4.71
N ARG A 110 -1.24 -14.32 -4.54
CA ARG A 110 -2.13 -13.32 -5.16
C ARG A 110 -3.62 -13.57 -4.88
N ASN A 111 -3.93 -14.19 -3.74
CA ASN A 111 -5.29 -14.47 -3.30
C ASN A 111 -5.91 -13.20 -2.67
N TRP A 112 -6.23 -12.21 -3.51
CA TRP A 112 -6.79 -10.95 -3.06
C TRP A 112 -8.13 -11.11 -2.31
N GLN A 113 -8.93 -12.12 -2.65
CA GLN A 113 -10.19 -12.40 -1.96
C GLN A 113 -9.98 -12.67 -0.47
N GLY A 114 -8.88 -13.34 -0.11
CA GLY A 114 -8.53 -13.71 1.26
C GLY A 114 -8.04 -12.54 2.14
N VAL A 115 -7.52 -11.46 1.54
CA VAL A 115 -6.97 -10.32 2.29
C VAL A 115 -8.12 -9.39 2.73
N THR A 116 -8.50 -9.47 4.00
CA THR A 116 -9.60 -8.66 4.59
C THR A 116 -9.06 -7.51 5.44
N GLY A 117 -9.94 -6.57 5.82
CA GLY A 117 -9.57 -5.43 6.68
C GLY A 117 -9.13 -5.82 8.10
N GLU A 118 -9.48 -7.02 8.56
CA GLU A 118 -9.01 -7.58 9.85
C GLU A 118 -7.56 -8.07 9.77
N ARG A 119 -7.09 -8.39 8.55
CA ARG A 119 -5.75 -8.91 8.28
C ARG A 119 -4.77 -7.81 7.88
N ALA A 120 -5.26 -6.72 7.27
CA ALA A 120 -4.45 -5.62 6.80
C ALA A 120 -5.29 -4.33 6.71
N CYS A 121 -4.81 -3.22 7.25
CA CYS A 121 -5.58 -1.96 7.25
C CYS A 121 -5.72 -1.37 5.83
N GLY A 122 -4.69 -1.51 5.00
CA GLY A 122 -4.65 -1.11 3.59
C GLY A 122 -5.19 -2.17 2.62
N TYR A 123 -6.06 -3.08 3.08
CA TYR A 123 -6.54 -4.21 2.28
C TYR A 123 -7.15 -3.81 0.94
N VAL A 124 -7.77 -2.62 0.83
CA VAL A 124 -8.37 -2.14 -0.42
C VAL A 124 -7.30 -1.96 -1.51
N GLY A 125 -6.20 -1.29 -1.17
CA GLY A 125 -5.05 -1.12 -2.08
C GLY A 125 -4.37 -2.45 -2.39
N ILE A 126 -4.15 -3.29 -1.37
CA ILE A 126 -3.53 -4.61 -1.54
C ILE A 126 -4.36 -5.46 -2.50
N ARG A 127 -5.69 -5.49 -2.32
CA ARG A 127 -6.59 -6.27 -3.17
C ARG A 127 -6.54 -5.84 -4.62
N GLY A 128 -6.54 -4.53 -4.87
CA GLY A 128 -6.40 -3.99 -6.23
C GLY A 128 -5.08 -4.38 -6.88
N LEU A 129 -3.97 -4.19 -6.16
CA LEU A 129 -2.63 -4.54 -6.63
C LEU A 129 -2.49 -6.03 -6.94
N LEU A 130 -2.98 -6.90 -6.05
CA LEU A 130 -2.93 -8.35 -6.25
C LEU A 130 -3.84 -8.81 -7.40
N LYS A 131 -4.99 -8.17 -7.59
CA LYS A 131 -5.84 -8.43 -8.75
C LYS A 131 -5.12 -8.08 -10.06
N LEU A 132 -4.49 -6.90 -10.11
CA LEU A 132 -3.66 -6.48 -11.24
C LEU A 132 -2.49 -7.45 -11.48
N ALA A 133 -1.85 -7.91 -10.40
CA ALA A 133 -0.78 -8.90 -10.45
C ALA A 133 -1.23 -10.21 -11.13
N GLN A 134 -2.46 -10.69 -10.85
CA GLN A 134 -3.01 -11.87 -11.50
C GLN A 134 -3.27 -11.66 -13.00
N GLN A 135 -3.68 -10.45 -13.40
CA GLN A 135 -4.00 -10.13 -14.80
C GLN A 135 -2.75 -10.09 -15.69
N HIS A 136 -1.63 -9.65 -15.13
CA HIS A 136 -0.35 -9.48 -15.84
C HIS A 136 0.73 -10.50 -15.46
N ASP A 137 0.36 -11.54 -14.71
CA ASP A 137 1.24 -12.62 -14.24
C ASP A 137 2.48 -12.12 -13.45
N TYR A 138 2.34 -11.02 -12.70
CA TYR A 138 3.40 -10.56 -11.79
C TYR A 138 3.51 -11.49 -10.58
N HIS A 139 4.73 -11.77 -10.15
CA HIS A 139 5.06 -12.47 -8.91
C HIS A 139 5.14 -11.52 -7.72
N VAL A 140 4.83 -12.05 -6.54
CA VAL A 140 4.93 -11.32 -5.26
C VAL A 140 5.88 -12.07 -4.35
N THR A 141 6.94 -11.41 -3.93
CA THR A 141 7.94 -11.98 -3.02
C THR A 141 7.96 -11.20 -1.71
N THR A 142 7.90 -11.92 -0.60
CA THR A 142 8.06 -11.34 0.74
C THR A 142 9.53 -11.05 1.02
N ILE A 143 9.82 -9.84 1.50
CA ILE A 143 11.17 -9.41 1.90
C ILE A 143 11.39 -9.60 3.40
N ASP A 144 10.45 -9.13 4.22
CA ASP A 144 10.49 -9.31 5.67
C ASP A 144 9.09 -9.20 6.27
N VAL A 145 8.85 -9.92 7.38
CA VAL A 145 7.61 -9.86 8.16
C VAL A 145 7.98 -9.86 9.63
N ARG A 146 7.56 -8.81 10.34
CA ARG A 146 7.82 -8.60 11.77
C ARG A 146 6.59 -8.01 12.45
N ASN A 147 6.66 -7.84 13.76
CA ASN A 147 5.68 -7.04 14.50
C ASN A 147 6.37 -6.09 15.48
N SER A 148 5.60 -5.19 16.09
CA SER A 148 6.10 -4.21 17.06
C SER A 148 6.79 -4.84 18.29
N GLY A 149 6.49 -6.10 18.61
CA GLY A 149 7.18 -6.87 19.65
C GLY A 149 8.55 -7.43 19.26
N ASP A 150 8.93 -7.37 17.97
CA ASP A 150 10.28 -7.72 17.48
C ASP A 150 11.26 -6.53 17.58
N THR A 151 10.75 -5.33 17.92
CA THR A 151 11.57 -4.13 18.11
C THR A 151 11.75 -3.82 19.60
N ALA A 152 10.96 -2.90 20.16
CA ALA A 152 11.01 -2.44 21.55
C ALA A 152 9.65 -2.52 22.27
N GLY A 153 8.59 -2.98 21.59
CA GLY A 153 7.23 -3.06 22.14
C GLY A 153 7.04 -4.21 23.13
N ASP A 154 5.95 -4.14 23.90
CA ASP A 154 5.49 -5.31 24.65
C ASP A 154 4.94 -6.39 23.70
N LYS A 155 4.86 -7.64 24.19
CA LYS A 155 4.38 -8.78 23.40
C LYS A 155 2.91 -9.13 23.66
N ARG A 156 2.19 -8.28 24.37
CA ARG A 156 0.78 -8.49 24.77
C ARG A 156 -0.17 -8.02 23.68
N GLN A 157 0.14 -6.90 23.05
CA GLN A 157 -0.64 -6.34 21.95
C GLN A 157 0.31 -5.73 20.92
N VAL A 158 0.49 -6.44 19.80
CA VAL A 158 1.43 -6.03 18.75
C VAL A 158 0.71 -5.63 17.47
N VAL A 159 1.43 -4.90 16.61
CA VAL A 159 1.02 -4.56 15.24
C VAL A 159 1.96 -5.27 14.28
N GLY A 160 1.42 -5.97 13.29
CA GLY A 160 2.17 -6.68 12.26
C GLY A 160 2.62 -5.76 11.13
N TYR A 161 3.81 -6.01 10.59
CA TYR A 161 4.44 -5.27 9.49
C TYR A 161 4.97 -6.25 8.45
N GLY A 162 4.63 -6.05 7.18
CA GLY A 162 5.10 -6.89 6.09
C GLY A 162 5.63 -6.03 4.94
N THR A 163 6.77 -6.41 4.38
CA THR A 163 7.34 -5.82 3.16
C THR A 163 7.30 -6.84 2.04
N TYR A 164 6.67 -6.46 0.92
CA TYR A 164 6.49 -7.32 -0.25
C TYR A 164 6.89 -6.54 -1.50
N VAL A 165 7.44 -7.26 -2.48
CA VAL A 165 7.82 -6.70 -3.78
C VAL A 165 7.09 -7.45 -4.89
N LEU A 166 6.47 -6.69 -5.79
CA LEU A 166 5.92 -7.18 -7.05
C LEU A 166 7.01 -7.15 -8.12
N HIS A 167 7.15 -8.22 -8.90
CA HIS A 167 8.11 -8.28 -10.02
C HIS A 167 7.62 -9.24 -11.11
N ARG A 168 8.22 -9.18 -12.31
CA ARG A 168 8.00 -10.17 -13.38
C ARG A 168 8.77 -11.45 -13.11
#